data_AF-G2PFB1-F1
#
_entry.id   AF-G2PFB1-F1
#
_cell.length_a   1.000
_cell.length_b   1.000
_cell.length_c   1.000
_cell.angle_alpha   90.00
_cell.angle_beta   90.00
_cell.angle_gamma   90.00
#
_symmetry.space_group_name_H-M   'P 1'
#
loop_
_entity.id
_entity.type
_entity.pdbx_description
1 polymer ?
#
loop_
_entity_poly.entity_id
_entity_poly.type
_entity_poly.pdbx_seq_one_letter_code
_entity_poly.pdbx_strand_id
1 'polypeptide(L)'
;MPAPRKYPLELRDRAVRMYRAAEPKPVIRRMAEELGVHHEALRNWIRQAEADAGERGDILTTAEREELAALRKENAQLKRANEVLRTASAFFRGPARPDPAQVTALVDAHPHLGVEPVLRELSIPSSTYYRWRQAEKEPCKRRRQDAELTGKIRQVHADSGGIYGSPRVHAVLRREGIHVGRKRIERLI
;
A
#
# COMPACT_ATOMS: atom_id res chain seq x y z
N MET A 1 -10.11 10.98 -18.51
CA MET A 1 -9.72 12.16 -19.32
C MET A 1 -9.75 13.38 -18.42
N PRO A 2 -8.73 14.27 -18.46
CA PRO A 2 -8.76 15.49 -17.67
C PRO A 2 -9.98 16.33 -18.06
N ALA A 3 -10.65 16.93 -17.09
CA ALA A 3 -11.80 17.78 -17.35
C ALA A 3 -11.45 18.89 -18.35
N PRO A 4 -12.33 19.22 -19.30
CA PRO A 4 -12.08 20.28 -20.27
C PRO A 4 -11.88 21.61 -19.52
N ARG A 5 -10.75 22.27 -19.79
CA ARG A 5 -10.44 23.57 -19.20
C ARG A 5 -11.39 24.62 -19.78
N LYS A 6 -11.91 25.52 -18.93
CA LYS A 6 -12.80 26.62 -19.35
C LYS A 6 -12.18 27.54 -20.41
N TYR A 7 -10.85 27.68 -20.39
CA TYR A 7 -10.09 28.44 -21.39
C TYR A 7 -8.95 27.56 -21.95
N PRO A 8 -8.76 27.51 -23.28
CA PRO A 8 -7.61 26.84 -23.90
C PRO A 8 -6.28 27.44 -23.45
N LEU A 9 -5.22 26.63 -23.42
CA LEU A 9 -3.86 27.08 -23.08
C LEU A 9 -3.33 28.11 -24.10
N GLU A 10 -3.59 27.87 -25.39
CA GLU A 10 -3.18 28.76 -26.47
C GLU A 10 -3.74 30.18 -26.32
N LEU A 11 -5.00 30.29 -25.86
CA LEU A 11 -5.64 31.57 -25.59
C LEU A 11 -4.94 32.30 -24.44
N ARG A 12 -4.62 31.58 -23.35
CA ARG A 12 -3.88 32.13 -22.21
C ARG A 12 -2.50 32.63 -22.63
N ASP A 13 -1.74 31.81 -23.35
CA ASP A 13 -0.37 32.14 -23.75
C ASP A 13 -0.33 33.32 -24.73
N ARG A 14 -1.28 33.35 -25.68
CA ARG A 14 -1.45 34.49 -26.59
C ARG A 14 -1.81 35.77 -25.84
N ALA A 15 -2.72 35.70 -24.87
CA ALA A 15 -3.13 36.85 -24.08
C ALA A 15 -1.96 37.42 -23.24
N VAL A 16 -1.20 36.55 -22.58
CA VAL A 16 -0.01 36.96 -21.81
C VAL A 16 1.05 37.57 -22.73
N ARG A 17 1.31 36.96 -23.89
CA ARG A 17 2.27 37.49 -24.88
C ARG A 17 1.85 38.86 -25.40
N MET A 18 0.57 39.03 -25.72
CA MET A 18 0.02 40.30 -26.19
C MET A 18 0.15 41.40 -25.13
N TYR A 19 -0.10 41.09 -23.85
CA TYR A 19 0.06 42.04 -22.76
C TYR A 19 1.52 42.45 -22.55
N ARG A 20 2.46 41.50 -22.66
CA ARG A 20 3.90 41.74 -22.49
C ARG A 20 4.52 42.53 -23.65
N ALA A 21 4.04 42.33 -24.88
CA ALA A 21 4.58 42.98 -26.07
C ALA A 21 4.00 44.38 -26.33
N ALA A 22 2.93 44.78 -25.63
CA ALA A 22 2.26 46.05 -25.85
C ALA A 22 2.92 47.18 -25.03
N GLU A 23 3.31 48.25 -25.73
CA GLU A 23 3.72 49.52 -25.13
C GLU A 23 2.85 50.67 -25.67
N PRO A 24 2.12 51.41 -24.81
CA PRO A 24 1.99 51.25 -23.36
C PRO A 24 1.16 50.01 -22.95
N LYS A 25 1.33 49.55 -21.70
CA LYS A 25 0.60 48.40 -21.16
C LYS A 25 -0.93 48.63 -21.24
N PRO A 26 -1.70 47.70 -21.83
CA PRO A 26 -3.14 47.88 -22.00
C PRO A 26 -3.88 47.69 -20.68
N VAL A 27 -5.06 48.32 -20.56
CA VAL A 27 -5.95 48.12 -19.41
C VAL A 27 -6.49 46.69 -19.42
N ILE A 28 -6.11 45.88 -18.43
CA ILE A 28 -6.45 44.44 -18.33
C ILE A 28 -7.94 44.18 -18.55
N ARG A 29 -8.83 45.05 -18.06
CA ARG A 29 -10.27 44.90 -18.21
C ARG A 29 -10.72 44.99 -19.68
N ARG A 30 -10.25 45.99 -20.43
CA ARG A 30 -10.58 46.17 -21.85
C ARG A 30 -10.03 45.03 -22.70
N MET A 31 -8.78 44.65 -22.43
CA MET A 31 -8.14 43.51 -23.10
C MET A 31 -8.86 42.19 -22.83
N ALA A 32 -9.36 42.00 -21.61
CA ALA A 32 -10.14 40.82 -21.26
C ALA A 32 -11.51 40.78 -21.96
N GLU A 33 -12.17 41.93 -22.09
CA GLU A 33 -13.42 42.09 -22.85
C GLU A 33 -13.21 41.76 -24.34
N GLU A 34 -12.13 42.27 -24.96
CA GLU A 34 -11.77 41.97 -26.35
C GLU A 34 -11.45 40.49 -26.60
N LEU A 35 -10.81 39.83 -25.63
CA LEU A 35 -10.46 38.41 -25.70
C LEU A 35 -11.59 37.48 -25.25
N GLY A 36 -12.72 38.02 -24.78
CA GLY A 36 -13.85 37.24 -24.26
C GLY A 36 -13.53 36.43 -23.00
N VAL A 37 -12.55 36.88 -22.20
CA VAL A 37 -12.13 36.20 -20.95
C VAL A 37 -12.50 37.05 -19.74
N HIS A 38 -12.70 36.40 -18.59
CA HIS A 38 -12.93 37.14 -17.35
C HIS A 38 -11.66 37.92 -16.94
N HIS A 39 -11.77 39.21 -16.63
CA HIS A 39 -10.63 40.10 -16.34
C HIS A 39 -9.73 39.62 -15.18
N GLU A 40 -10.29 39.03 -14.11
CA GLU A 40 -9.47 38.44 -13.04
C GLU A 40 -8.72 37.17 -13.49
N ALA A 41 -9.23 36.43 -14.49
CA ALA A 41 -8.50 35.29 -15.04
C ALA A 41 -7.26 35.78 -15.82
N LEU A 42 -7.42 36.81 -16.65
CA LEU A 42 -6.31 37.45 -17.37
C LEU A 42 -5.27 38.03 -16.40
N ARG A 43 -5.71 38.72 -15.34
CA ARG A 43 -4.83 39.25 -14.29
C ARG A 43 -4.01 38.16 -13.62
N ASN A 44 -4.62 37.03 -13.28
CA ASN A 44 -3.93 35.91 -12.67
C ASN A 44 -2.93 35.25 -13.61
N TRP A 45 -3.23 35.16 -14.91
CA TRP A 45 -2.28 34.64 -15.91
C TRP A 45 -1.06 35.54 -16.08
N ILE A 46 -1.26 36.86 -16.14
CA ILE A 46 -0.18 37.84 -16.23
C ILE A 46 0.70 37.77 -14.98
N ARG A 47 0.10 37.79 -13.78
CA ARG A 47 0.83 37.67 -12.52
C ARG A 47 1.65 36.39 -12.47
N GLN A 48 1.07 35.26 -12.87
CA GLN A 48 1.78 34.00 -12.91
C GLN A 48 2.95 34.05 -13.89
N ALA A 49 2.76 34.63 -15.08
CA ALA A 49 3.84 34.78 -16.05
C ALA A 49 4.96 35.72 -15.56
N GLU A 50 4.63 36.81 -14.86
CA GLU A 50 5.58 37.71 -14.20
C GLU A 50 6.41 36.92 -13.16
N ALA A 51 5.77 36.07 -12.37
CA ALA A 51 6.47 35.20 -11.43
C ALA A 51 7.35 34.17 -12.13
N ASP A 52 6.84 33.51 -13.17
CA ASP A 52 7.58 32.52 -13.96
C ASP A 52 8.80 33.15 -14.67
N ALA A 53 8.78 34.46 -14.93
CA ALA A 53 9.90 35.23 -15.47
C ALA A 53 10.86 35.79 -14.40
N GLY A 54 10.57 35.57 -13.11
CA GLY A 54 11.36 36.09 -11.99
C GLY A 54 11.17 37.60 -11.72
N GLU A 55 10.20 38.24 -12.36
CA GLU A 55 9.89 39.67 -12.18
C GLU A 55 9.13 39.93 -10.87
N ARG A 56 8.63 38.86 -10.24
CA ARG A 56 7.72 38.88 -9.09
C ARG A 56 8.02 37.71 -8.16
N GLY A 57 8.28 37.99 -6.88
CA GLY A 57 8.61 36.98 -5.86
C GLY A 57 7.54 36.75 -4.78
N ASP A 58 6.37 37.39 -4.89
CA ASP A 58 5.27 37.23 -3.92
C ASP A 58 4.46 35.93 -4.12
N ILE A 59 4.56 35.32 -5.31
CA ILE A 59 3.90 34.07 -5.66
C ILE A 59 4.91 33.08 -6.23
N LEU A 60 4.69 31.79 -5.93
CA LEU A 60 5.49 30.69 -6.51
C LEU A 60 5.28 30.60 -8.03
N THR A 61 6.37 30.31 -8.74
CA THR A 61 6.35 29.98 -10.17
C THR A 61 5.55 28.71 -10.43
N THR A 62 5.12 28.49 -11.67
CA THR A 62 4.42 27.25 -12.04
C THR A 62 5.30 26.03 -11.81
N ALA A 63 6.59 26.13 -12.12
CA ALA A 63 7.56 25.06 -11.91
C ALA A 63 7.71 24.71 -10.42
N GLU A 64 7.90 25.72 -9.57
CA GLU A 64 7.99 25.50 -8.11
C GLU A 64 6.71 24.89 -7.53
N ARG A 65 5.53 25.30 -8.02
CA ARG A 65 4.26 24.71 -7.59
C ARG A 65 4.13 23.24 -7.99
N GLU A 66 4.53 22.91 -9.21
CA GLU A 66 4.51 21.53 -9.71
C GLU A 66 5.50 20.66 -8.93
N GLU A 67 6.70 21.16 -8.66
CA GLU A 67 7.70 20.48 -7.83
C GLU A 67 7.20 20.29 -6.40
N LEU A 68 6.65 21.32 -5.76
CA LEU A 68 6.06 21.21 -4.43
C LEU A 68 4.92 20.19 -4.38
N ALA A 69 4.10 20.12 -5.43
CA ALA A 69 3.04 19.12 -5.52
C ALA A 69 3.61 17.71 -5.67
N ALA A 70 4.64 17.52 -6.50
CA ALA A 70 5.33 16.24 -6.68
C ALA A 70 6.00 15.78 -5.38
N LEU A 71 6.76 16.67 -4.72
CA LEU A 71 7.43 16.41 -3.45
C LEU A 71 6.46 16.12 -2.32
N ARG A 72 5.30 16.81 -2.28
CA ARG A 72 4.25 16.51 -1.29
C ARG A 72 3.65 15.13 -1.51
N LYS A 73 3.43 14.74 -2.77
CA LYS A 73 2.93 13.41 -3.13
C LYS A 73 3.94 12.32 -2.75
N GLU A 74 5.22 12.53 -3.05
CA GLU A 74 6.30 11.62 -2.67
C GLU A 74 6.44 11.51 -1.16
N ASN A 75 6.45 12.63 -0.43
CA ASN A 75 6.47 12.62 1.03
C ASN A 75 5.27 11.88 1.63
N ALA A 76 4.07 12.02 1.06
CA ALA A 76 2.91 11.28 1.51
C ALA A 76 3.08 9.76 1.28
N GLN A 77 3.66 9.36 0.15
CA GLN A 77 3.98 7.96 -0.14
C GLN A 77 5.04 7.41 0.82
N LEU A 78 6.14 8.14 1.04
CA LEU A 78 7.21 7.76 1.95
C LEU A 78 6.75 7.68 3.41
N LYS A 79 5.87 8.58 3.84
CA LYS A 79 5.27 8.52 5.18
C LYS A 79 4.43 7.26 5.36
N ARG A 80 3.63 6.87 4.37
CA ARG A 80 2.88 5.60 4.39
C ARG A 80 3.80 4.38 4.41
N ALA A 81 4.84 4.37 3.60
CA ALA A 81 5.84 3.28 3.59
C ALA A 81 6.52 3.14 4.96
N ASN A 82 6.94 4.26 5.55
CA ASN A 82 7.55 4.26 6.88
C ASN A 82 6.58 3.81 7.98
N GLU A 83 5.30 4.15 7.88
CA GLU A 83 4.26 3.66 8.81
C GLU A 83 4.15 2.13 8.75
N VAL A 84 4.10 1.56 7.54
CA VAL A 84 4.11 0.12 7.31
C VAL A 84 5.35 -0.52 7.92
N LEU A 85 6.54 -0.01 7.62
CA LEU A 85 7.81 -0.57 8.11
C LEU A 85 7.94 -0.48 9.63
N ARG A 86 7.49 0.62 10.24
CA ARG A 86 7.50 0.78 11.69
C ARG A 86 6.57 -0.24 12.36
N THR A 87 5.35 -0.39 11.85
CA THR A 87 4.39 -1.39 12.35
C THR A 87 4.91 -2.81 12.16
N ALA A 88 5.45 -3.12 10.98
CA ALA A 88 6.08 -4.40 10.69
C ALA A 88 7.25 -4.70 11.63
N SER A 89 8.13 -3.72 11.89
CA SER A 89 9.26 -3.89 12.80
C SER A 89 8.85 -4.16 14.25
N ALA A 90 7.73 -3.57 14.71
CA ALA A 90 7.17 -3.86 16.02
C ALA A 90 6.54 -5.27 16.08
N PHE A 91 6.01 -5.74 14.95
CA PHE A 91 5.32 -7.01 14.82
C PHE A 91 6.27 -8.21 14.68
N PHE A 92 7.30 -8.09 13.85
CA PHE A 92 8.27 -9.15 13.59
C PHE A 92 9.35 -9.17 14.67
N ARG A 93 9.29 -10.17 15.57
CA ARG A 93 10.38 -10.51 16.48
C ARG A 93 11.16 -11.70 15.90
N GLY A 94 12.24 -11.45 15.16
CA GLY A 94 13.06 -12.53 14.58
C GLY A 94 13.41 -12.33 13.10
N PRO A 95 14.01 -13.34 12.45
CA PRO A 95 14.94 -13.19 11.33
C PRO A 95 14.34 -12.56 10.06
N ALA A 96 15.23 -12.18 9.14
CA ALA A 96 14.99 -11.38 7.93
C ALA A 96 13.88 -11.84 6.97
N ARG A 97 13.26 -13.02 7.17
CA ARG A 97 12.11 -13.48 6.40
C ARG A 97 10.94 -13.78 7.34
N PRO A 98 9.85 -12.99 7.31
CA PRO A 98 8.72 -13.22 8.19
C PRO A 98 7.99 -14.52 7.84
N ASP A 99 7.51 -15.22 8.87
CA ASP A 99 6.66 -16.40 8.71
C ASP A 99 5.35 -15.97 7.99
N PRO A 100 4.86 -16.73 6.99
CA PRO A 100 3.52 -16.55 6.43
C PRO A 100 2.44 -16.20 7.46
N ALA A 101 2.43 -16.86 8.62
CA ALA A 101 1.46 -16.61 9.69
C ALA A 101 1.62 -15.23 10.34
N GLN A 102 2.85 -14.73 10.45
CA GLN A 102 3.11 -13.38 10.98
C GLN A 102 2.66 -12.32 9.96
N VAL A 103 2.90 -12.55 8.67
CA VAL A 103 2.49 -11.60 7.62
C VAL A 103 0.97 -11.52 7.52
N THR A 104 0.26 -12.66 7.56
CA THR A 104 -1.20 -12.67 7.57
C THR A 104 -1.76 -11.99 8.81
N ALA A 105 -1.20 -12.27 9.99
CA ALA A 105 -1.61 -11.64 11.24
C ALA A 105 -1.34 -10.12 11.27
N LEU A 106 -0.22 -9.65 10.70
CA LEU A 106 0.08 -8.22 10.56
C LEU A 106 -1.00 -7.52 9.72
N VAL A 107 -1.34 -8.09 8.56
CA VAL A 107 -2.34 -7.56 7.64
C VAL A 107 -3.74 -7.58 8.26
N ASP A 108 -4.10 -8.69 8.91
CA ASP A 108 -5.41 -8.84 9.56
C ASP A 108 -5.56 -7.89 10.77
N ALA A 109 -4.47 -7.59 11.49
CA ALA A 109 -4.48 -6.63 12.62
C ALA A 109 -4.45 -5.15 12.20
N HIS A 110 -3.97 -4.83 10.99
CA HIS A 110 -3.79 -3.45 10.52
C HIS A 110 -4.45 -3.21 9.15
N PRO A 111 -5.78 -3.31 9.05
CA PRO A 111 -6.49 -3.18 7.77
C PRO A 111 -6.32 -1.79 7.12
N HIS A 112 -6.04 -0.75 7.90
CA HIS A 112 -5.82 0.62 7.41
C HIS A 112 -4.54 0.78 6.58
N LEU A 113 -3.55 -0.11 6.74
CA LEU A 113 -2.29 -0.06 5.96
C LEU A 113 -2.49 -0.57 4.53
N GLY A 114 -3.52 -1.38 4.29
CA GLY A 114 -3.77 -2.05 3.01
C GLY A 114 -2.82 -3.23 2.74
N VAL A 115 -3.27 -4.21 1.97
CA VAL A 115 -2.49 -5.42 1.68
C VAL A 115 -1.30 -5.11 0.77
N GLU A 116 -1.54 -4.42 -0.36
CA GLU A 116 -0.52 -4.13 -1.36
C GLU A 116 0.63 -3.26 -0.84
N PRO A 117 0.40 -2.18 -0.06
CA PRO A 117 1.50 -1.42 0.56
C PRO A 117 2.34 -2.28 1.50
N VAL A 118 1.70 -3.08 2.37
CA VAL A 118 2.41 -3.97 3.31
C VAL A 118 3.28 -4.97 2.55
N LEU A 119 2.72 -5.65 1.55
CA LEU A 119 3.46 -6.64 0.77
C LEU A 119 4.60 -6.03 -0.05
N ARG A 120 4.41 -4.82 -0.59
CA ARG A 120 5.46 -4.08 -1.31
C ARG A 120 6.64 -3.77 -0.41
N GLU A 121 6.40 -3.18 0.76
CA GLU A 121 7.48 -2.80 1.68
C GLU A 121 8.21 -4.01 2.26
N LEU A 122 7.50 -5.13 2.45
CA LEU A 122 8.10 -6.39 2.88
C LEU A 122 8.75 -7.19 1.74
N SER A 123 8.74 -6.67 0.51
CA SER A 123 9.26 -7.35 -0.69
C SER A 123 8.64 -8.74 -0.92
N ILE A 124 7.35 -8.89 -0.61
CA ILE A 124 6.57 -10.12 -0.80
C ILE A 124 5.67 -9.94 -2.02
N PRO A 125 5.77 -10.80 -3.06
CA PRO A 125 4.84 -10.74 -4.19
C PRO A 125 3.40 -11.03 -3.75
N SER A 126 2.41 -10.30 -4.26
CA SER A 126 0.98 -10.50 -3.95
C SER A 126 0.52 -11.94 -4.16
N SER A 127 1.02 -12.60 -5.21
CA SER A 127 0.72 -14.02 -5.50
C SER A 127 1.15 -14.95 -4.36
N THR A 128 2.24 -14.62 -3.66
CA THR A 128 2.73 -15.41 -2.52
C THR A 128 1.79 -15.29 -1.33
N TYR A 129 1.35 -14.07 -1.02
CA TYR A 129 0.37 -13.82 0.05
C TYR A 129 -0.96 -14.53 -0.21
N TYR A 130 -1.54 -14.36 -1.40
CA TYR A 130 -2.81 -15.01 -1.72
C TYR A 130 -2.68 -16.53 -1.81
N ARG A 131 -1.52 -17.06 -2.22
CA ARG A 131 -1.23 -18.50 -2.12
C ARG A 131 -1.21 -18.99 -0.66
N TRP A 132 -0.64 -18.22 0.26
CA TRP A 132 -0.70 -18.54 1.69
C TRP A 132 -2.14 -18.53 2.22
N ARG A 133 -2.93 -17.50 1.89
CA ARG A 133 -4.35 -17.43 2.24
C ARG A 133 -5.15 -18.59 1.66
N GLN A 134 -4.86 -19.00 0.42
CA GLN A 134 -5.52 -20.16 -0.17
C GLN A 134 -5.10 -21.46 0.53
N ALA A 135 -3.82 -21.64 0.84
CA ALA A 135 -3.33 -22.82 1.55
C ALA A 135 -3.85 -22.93 3.00
N GLU A 136 -4.25 -21.80 3.60
CA GLU A 136 -4.90 -21.72 4.91
C GLU A 136 -6.38 -22.11 4.82
N LYS A 137 -7.11 -21.60 3.81
CA LYS A 137 -8.52 -21.96 3.57
C LYS A 137 -8.70 -23.39 3.09
N GLU A 138 -7.84 -23.84 2.18
CA GLU A 138 -7.92 -25.14 1.53
C GLU A 138 -6.58 -25.88 1.67
N PRO A 139 -6.31 -26.41 2.88
CA PRO A 139 -5.11 -27.18 3.11
C PRO A 139 -5.12 -28.45 2.25
N CYS A 140 -3.96 -28.81 1.70
CA CYS A 140 -3.82 -30.02 0.90
C CYS A 140 -4.21 -31.27 1.71
N LYS A 141 -4.60 -32.35 1.02
CA LYS A 141 -5.05 -33.61 1.64
C LYS A 141 -4.14 -34.09 2.78
N ARG A 142 -2.82 -34.01 2.59
CA ARG A 142 -1.83 -34.39 3.60
C ARG A 142 -1.89 -33.50 4.84
N ARG A 143 -2.01 -32.18 4.68
CA ARG A 143 -2.15 -31.23 5.79
C ARG A 143 -3.46 -31.45 6.56
N ARG A 144 -4.57 -31.72 5.86
CA ARG A 144 -5.85 -32.07 6.49
C ARG A 144 -5.72 -33.31 7.36
N GLN A 145 -5.16 -34.39 6.80
CA GLN A 145 -4.92 -35.63 7.53
C GLN A 145 -3.96 -35.45 8.71
N ASP A 146 -2.90 -34.65 8.55
CA ASP A 146 -1.98 -34.34 9.65
C ASP A 146 -2.69 -33.56 10.76
N ALA A 147 -3.54 -32.57 10.41
CA ALA A 147 -4.31 -31.81 11.40
C ALA A 147 -5.33 -32.68 12.15
N GLU A 148 -6.06 -33.55 11.44
CA GLU A 148 -6.96 -34.54 12.05
C GLU A 148 -6.19 -35.50 12.99
N LEU A 149 -5.02 -35.98 12.54
CA LEU A 149 -4.18 -36.87 13.33
C LEU A 149 -3.61 -36.17 14.57
N THR A 150 -3.17 -34.91 14.45
CA THR A 150 -2.73 -34.09 15.58
C THR A 150 -3.85 -33.89 16.59
N GLY A 151 -5.10 -33.66 16.14
CA GLY A 151 -6.27 -33.58 17.02
C GLY A 151 -6.45 -34.84 17.86
N LYS A 152 -6.38 -36.02 17.23
CA LYS A 152 -6.48 -37.32 17.92
C LYS A 152 -5.31 -37.58 18.86
N ILE A 153 -4.08 -37.25 18.45
CA ILE A 153 -2.88 -37.34 19.29
C ILE A 153 -3.07 -36.51 20.56
N ARG A 154 -3.53 -35.26 20.44
CA ARG A 154 -3.78 -34.37 21.57
C ARG A 154 -4.89 -34.89 22.48
N GLN A 155 -5.95 -35.46 21.91
CA GLN A 155 -7.03 -36.07 22.68
C GLN A 155 -6.51 -37.25 23.51
N VAL A 156 -5.82 -38.21 22.90
CA VAL A 156 -5.23 -39.36 23.62
C VAL A 156 -4.24 -38.89 24.70
N HIS A 157 -3.47 -37.84 24.43
CA HIS A 157 -2.56 -37.27 25.41
C HIS A 157 -3.31 -36.64 26.59
N ALA A 158 -4.39 -35.87 26.32
CA ALA A 158 -5.23 -35.26 27.34
C ALA A 158 -5.97 -36.32 28.19
N ASP A 159 -6.54 -37.35 27.55
CA ASP A 159 -7.23 -38.46 28.22
C ASP A 159 -6.29 -39.25 29.15
N SER A 160 -5.00 -39.28 28.83
CA SER A 160 -3.96 -39.85 29.68
C SER A 160 -3.47 -38.94 30.81
N GLY A 161 -4.05 -37.75 30.96
CA GLY A 161 -3.58 -36.72 31.92
C GLY A 161 -2.22 -36.12 31.56
N GLY A 162 -1.83 -36.15 30.28
CA GLY A 162 -0.53 -35.66 29.82
C GLY A 162 0.65 -36.62 30.07
N ILE A 163 0.39 -37.85 30.54
CA ILE A 163 1.44 -38.81 30.90
C ILE A 163 1.99 -39.52 29.65
N TYR A 164 1.16 -39.71 28.62
CA TYR A 164 1.55 -40.54 27.48
C TYR A 164 2.39 -39.77 26.47
N GLY A 165 3.66 -40.17 26.33
CA GLY A 165 4.52 -39.77 25.22
C GLY A 165 4.20 -40.52 23.92
N SER A 166 4.89 -40.13 22.83
CA SER A 166 4.74 -40.68 21.47
C SER A 166 4.58 -42.22 21.39
N PRO A 167 5.37 -43.05 22.10
CA PRO A 167 5.25 -44.51 22.00
C PRO A 167 3.90 -45.04 22.52
N ARG A 168 3.38 -44.44 23.59
CA ARG A 168 2.10 -44.86 24.21
C ARG A 168 0.92 -44.32 23.41
N VAL A 169 1.01 -43.08 22.92
CA VAL A 169 0.01 -42.52 21.99
C VAL A 169 -0.11 -43.38 20.73
N HIS A 170 1.01 -43.82 20.15
CA HIS A 170 1.02 -44.73 19.00
C HIS A 170 0.31 -46.07 19.31
N ALA A 171 0.53 -46.65 20.49
CA ALA A 171 -0.12 -47.89 20.89
C ALA A 171 -1.64 -47.74 21.02
N VAL A 172 -2.10 -46.61 21.57
CA VAL A 172 -3.54 -46.30 21.69
C VAL A 172 -4.17 -46.08 20.31
N LEU A 173 -3.57 -45.24 19.46
CA LEU A 173 -4.07 -45.00 18.10
C LEU A 173 -4.17 -46.28 17.27
N ARG A 174 -3.23 -47.21 17.44
CA ARG A 174 -3.27 -48.52 16.77
C ARG A 174 -4.42 -49.39 17.28
N ARG A 175 -4.75 -49.35 18.58
CA ARG A 175 -5.90 -50.05 19.16
C ARG A 175 -7.23 -49.48 18.66
N GLU A 176 -7.28 -48.17 18.39
CA GLU A 176 -8.42 -47.47 17.78
C GLU A 176 -8.52 -47.68 16.26
N GLY A 177 -7.68 -48.54 15.67
CA GLY A 177 -7.69 -48.87 14.23
C GLY A 177 -6.92 -47.88 13.34
N ILE A 178 -6.28 -46.85 13.91
CA ILE A 178 -5.56 -45.82 13.16
C ILE A 178 -4.10 -46.25 12.98
N HIS A 179 -3.77 -46.69 11.77
CA HIS A 179 -2.43 -47.17 11.43
C HIS A 179 -1.55 -46.02 10.92
N VAL A 180 -0.71 -45.49 11.80
CA VAL A 180 0.22 -44.39 11.49
C VAL A 180 1.64 -44.72 11.95
N GLY A 181 2.64 -44.40 11.13
CA GLY A 181 4.04 -44.63 11.50
C GLY A 181 4.46 -43.77 12.70
N ARG A 182 5.24 -44.35 13.62
CA ARG A 182 5.74 -43.66 14.83
C ARG A 182 6.46 -42.33 14.53
N LYS A 183 7.26 -42.27 13.46
CA LYS A 183 7.93 -41.04 13.00
C LYS A 183 6.95 -39.92 12.61
N ARG A 184 5.76 -40.27 12.11
CA ARG A 184 4.72 -39.30 11.79
C ARG A 184 4.11 -38.71 13.07
N ILE A 185 3.93 -39.52 14.11
CA ILE A 185 3.46 -39.06 15.42
C ILE A 185 4.51 -38.18 16.11
N GLU A 186 5.78 -38.60 16.11
CA GLU A 186 6.90 -37.83 16.68
C GLU A 186 7.02 -36.43 16.06
N ARG A 187 6.70 -36.28 14.78
CA ARG A 187 6.68 -34.97 14.09
C ARG A 187 5.47 -34.10 14.44
N LEU A 188 4.37 -34.71 14.87
CA LEU A 188 3.07 -34.04 15.07
C LEU A 188 2.71 -33.78 16.54
N ILE A 189 3.54 -34.25 17.47
CA ILE A 189 3.48 -33.99 18.92
C ILE A 189 4.12 -32.64 19.22
#